data_AF-A0A7S1RGL6-F1
#
_entry.id   AF-A0A7S1RGL6-F1
#
_cell.length_a   1.000
_cell.length_b   1.000
_cell.length_c   1.000
_cell.angle_alpha   90.00
_cell.angle_beta   90.00
_cell.angle_gamma   90.00
#
_symmetry.space_group_name_H-M   'P 1'
#
loop_
_entity.id
_entity.type
_entity.pdbx_description
1 polymer ?
#
loop_
_entity_poly.entity_id
_entity_poly.type
_entity_poly.pdbx_seq_one_letter_code
_entity_poly.pdbx_strand_id
1 'polypeptide(L)'
;ICEGTVRWGNDNKWLEIKPKAGQKTVKVECSIKVLSDLIPGDDGKHCECQVTPGTPFYESLNPAFLPPSVADARPYKVSSCDLFEQGRTLGECGPREWQAVEAFCSPAWQPDKDSKAGE
;
A
#
# COMPACT_ATOMS: atom_id res chain seq x y z
N ILE A 1 4.60 0.57 -13.44
CA ILE A 1 4.08 1.97 -13.46
C ILE A 1 3.58 2.23 -12.06
N CYS A 2 3.92 3.36 -11.45
CA CYS A 2 3.51 3.71 -10.09
C CYS A 2 2.87 5.11 -10.07
N GLU A 3 1.79 5.29 -9.32
CA GLU A 3 1.22 6.60 -8.97
C GLU A 3 1.97 7.17 -7.75
N GLY A 4 3.14 7.76 -7.99
CA GLY A 4 4.00 8.28 -6.94
C GLY A 4 5.48 8.00 -7.19
N THR A 5 6.28 8.16 -6.14
CA THR A 5 7.71 7.84 -6.15
C THR A 5 7.91 6.32 -6.26
N VAL A 6 8.91 5.89 -7.04
CA VAL A 6 9.39 4.51 -7.05
C VAL A 6 10.69 4.46 -6.27
N ARG A 7 10.87 3.45 -5.43
CA ARG A 7 12.18 3.14 -4.85
C ARG A 7 12.73 1.85 -5.44
N TRP A 8 14.00 1.85 -5.83
CA TRP A 8 14.73 0.70 -6.39
C TRP A 8 15.91 0.35 -5.47
N GLY A 9 15.97 -0.89 -4.98
CA GLY A 9 16.97 -1.29 -4.00
C GLY A 9 16.50 -2.40 -3.09
N ASN A 10 17.06 -2.43 -1.88
CA ASN A 10 16.64 -3.30 -0.77
C ASN A 10 16.83 -2.55 0.56
N ASP A 11 16.55 -3.21 1.67
CA ASP A 11 16.58 -2.69 3.05
C ASP A 11 17.88 -1.93 3.39
N ASN A 12 18.99 -2.21 2.71
CA ASN A 12 20.27 -1.54 2.94
C ASN A 12 20.41 -0.21 2.18
N LYS A 13 19.80 -0.08 0.99
CA LYS A 13 20.02 1.06 0.12
C LYS A 13 18.94 1.20 -0.95
N TRP A 14 18.38 2.40 -1.03
CA TRP A 14 17.32 2.77 -1.96
C TRP A 14 17.73 3.91 -2.89
N LEU A 15 17.30 3.83 -4.16
CA LEU A 15 17.25 4.94 -5.11
C LEU A 15 15.80 5.39 -5.29
N GLU A 16 15.52 6.64 -4.99
CA GLU A 16 14.22 7.26 -5.22
C GLU A 16 14.10 7.82 -6.64
N ILE A 17 13.01 7.49 -7.30
CA ILE A 17 12.66 7.91 -8.66
C ILE A 17 11.32 8.64 -8.59
N LYS A 18 11.38 9.97 -8.65
CA LYS A 18 10.19 10.82 -8.52
C LYS A 18 9.51 11.05 -9.88
N PRO A 19 8.18 11.27 -9.92
CA PRO A 19 7.51 11.74 -11.12
C PRO A 19 8.15 13.02 -11.65
N LYS A 20 8.20 13.18 -12.98
CA LYS A 20 8.66 14.44 -13.59
C LYS A 20 7.67 15.56 -13.26
N ALA A 21 8.12 16.81 -13.35
CA ALA A 21 7.26 17.98 -13.14
C ALA A 21 6.01 17.91 -14.05
N GLY A 22 4.82 18.04 -13.45
CA GLY A 22 3.54 17.93 -14.14
C GLY A 22 3.03 16.50 -14.37
N GLN A 23 3.79 15.47 -13.98
CA GLN A 23 3.37 14.07 -14.05
C GLN A 23 2.94 13.56 -12.67
N LYS A 24 1.92 12.69 -12.67
CA LYS A 24 1.46 11.98 -11.46
C LYS A 24 2.04 10.56 -11.34
N THR A 25 2.58 10.03 -12.45
CA THR A 25 3.04 8.64 -12.53
C THR A 25 4.51 8.56 -12.90
N VAL A 26 5.15 7.49 -12.42
CA VAL A 26 6.48 7.05 -12.86
C VAL A 26 6.32 5.78 -13.68
N LYS A 27 6.85 5.80 -14.89
CA LYS A 27 7.03 4.61 -15.72
C LYS A 27 8.52 4.29 -15.80
N VAL A 28 8.91 3.19 -15.20
CA VAL A 28 10.30 2.74 -15.12
C VAL A 28 10.36 1.22 -15.22
N GLU A 29 11.42 0.72 -15.86
CA GLU A 29 11.78 -0.69 -15.83
C GLU A 29 12.75 -0.92 -14.67
N CYS A 30 12.39 -1.82 -13.77
CA CYS A 30 13.14 -2.11 -12.56
C CYS A 30 14.20 -3.17 -12.86
N SER A 31 15.34 -2.70 -13.36
CA SER A 31 16.48 -3.57 -13.67
C SER A 31 17.80 -2.82 -13.49
N ILE A 32 18.86 -3.57 -13.17
CA ILE A 32 20.23 -3.04 -13.08
C ILE A 32 20.70 -2.40 -14.39
N LYS A 33 20.11 -2.80 -15.53
CA LYS A 33 20.42 -2.25 -16.86
C LYS A 33 19.95 -0.81 -17.00
N VAL A 34 18.85 -0.45 -16.34
CA VAL A 34 18.20 0.87 -16.45
C VAL A 34 18.52 1.76 -15.26
N LEU A 35 18.54 1.20 -14.04
CA LEU A 35 18.60 1.96 -12.79
C LEU A 35 19.93 1.89 -12.06
N SER A 36 20.96 1.35 -12.72
CA SER A 36 22.28 1.07 -12.16
C SER A 36 22.27 0.05 -11.03
N ASP A 37 23.41 -0.59 -10.84
CA ASP A 37 23.59 -1.55 -9.75
C ASP A 37 24.05 -0.82 -8.48
N LEU A 38 23.10 -0.46 -7.64
CA LEU A 38 23.35 0.29 -6.40
C LEU A 38 24.05 -0.55 -5.33
N ILE A 39 23.91 -1.88 -5.44
CA ILE A 39 24.39 -2.89 -4.50
C ILE A 39 24.94 -4.07 -5.33
N PRO A 40 26.17 -3.97 -5.85
CA PRO A 40 26.75 -5.00 -6.71
C PRO A 40 26.77 -6.38 -6.07
N GLY A 41 26.28 -7.39 -6.79
CA GLY A 41 26.26 -8.79 -6.35
C GLY A 41 25.08 -9.17 -5.45
N ASP A 42 24.14 -8.26 -5.19
CA ASP A 42 22.92 -8.53 -4.43
C ASP A 42 21.72 -8.77 -5.35
N ASP A 43 21.06 -9.94 -5.25
CA ASP A 43 19.89 -10.26 -6.08
C ASP A 43 18.54 -9.91 -5.40
N GLY A 44 18.57 -9.36 -4.19
CA GLY A 44 17.40 -8.92 -3.42
C GLY A 44 16.83 -7.57 -3.84
N LYS A 45 17.43 -6.91 -4.83
CA LYS A 45 16.97 -5.60 -5.32
C LYS A 45 15.61 -5.72 -5.99
N HIS A 46 14.67 -4.88 -5.57
CA HIS A 46 13.33 -4.82 -6.10
C HIS A 46 12.84 -3.36 -6.21
N CYS A 47 11.70 -3.20 -6.87
CA CYS A 47 11.02 -1.92 -6.94
C CYS A 47 9.81 -1.90 -6.04
N GLU A 48 9.59 -0.76 -5.41
CA GLU A 48 8.37 -0.50 -4.68
C GLU A 48 7.75 0.82 -5.10
N CYS A 49 6.42 0.84 -5.14
CA CYS A 49 5.64 2.04 -5.42
C CYS A 49 5.22 2.68 -4.10
N GLN A 50 5.51 3.97 -3.92
CA GLN A 50 4.89 4.75 -2.87
C GLN A 50 3.38 4.86 -3.14
N VAL A 51 2.57 4.40 -2.19
CA VAL A 51 1.12 4.58 -2.22
C VAL A 51 0.76 5.81 -1.41
N THR A 52 0.09 6.78 -2.02
CA THR A 52 -0.38 7.99 -1.31
C THR A 52 -1.84 7.82 -0.91
N PRO A 53 -2.19 7.86 0.39
CA PRO A 53 -3.57 7.81 0.84
C PRO A 53 -4.47 8.85 0.16
N GLY A 54 -5.71 8.47 -0.17
CA GLY A 54 -6.69 9.33 -0.83
C GLY A 54 -6.47 9.57 -2.33
N THR A 55 -5.53 8.86 -2.97
CA THR A 55 -5.41 8.84 -4.44
C THR A 55 -6.27 7.72 -5.04
N PRO A 56 -6.71 7.84 -6.31
CA PRO A 56 -7.45 6.77 -6.97
C PRO A 56 -6.73 5.42 -6.95
N PHE A 57 -5.40 5.40 -7.06
CA PHE A 57 -4.62 4.17 -6.91
C PHE A 57 -4.76 3.57 -5.51
N TYR A 58 -4.61 4.37 -4.45
CA TYR A 58 -4.83 3.90 -3.07
C TYR A 58 -6.24 3.35 -2.87
N GLU A 59 -7.26 4.06 -3.37
CA GLU A 59 -8.65 3.63 -3.31
C GLU A 59 -8.88 2.30 -4.04
N SER A 60 -8.17 2.07 -5.16
CA SER A 60 -8.25 0.81 -5.92
C SER A 60 -7.58 -0.39 -5.24
N LEU A 61 -6.63 -0.16 -4.34
CA LEU A 61 -5.92 -1.21 -3.62
C LEU A 61 -6.77 -1.82 -2.49
N ASN A 62 -7.73 -1.05 -1.96
CA ASN A 62 -8.63 -1.52 -0.92
C ASN A 62 -9.99 -1.91 -1.56
N PRO A 63 -10.28 -3.20 -1.76
CA PRO A 63 -11.56 -3.64 -2.34
C PRO A 63 -12.78 -3.29 -1.47
N ALA A 64 -12.58 -2.90 -0.22
CA ALA A 64 -13.62 -2.42 0.68
C ALA A 64 -13.78 -0.88 0.67
N PHE A 65 -12.96 -0.14 -0.08
CA PHE A 65 -13.14 1.30 -0.23
C PHE A 65 -14.29 1.60 -1.21
N LEU A 66 -15.30 2.32 -0.72
CA LEU A 66 -16.39 2.84 -1.54
C LEU A 66 -16.32 4.38 -1.53
N PRO A 67 -16.44 5.05 -2.69
CA PRO A 67 -16.60 6.49 -2.72
C PRO A 67 -17.80 6.92 -1.83
N PRO A 68 -17.72 8.05 -1.10
CA PRO A 68 -18.78 8.48 -0.18
C PRO A 68 -20.17 8.51 -0.82
N SER A 69 -20.27 8.99 -2.06
CA SER A 69 -21.52 9.03 -2.83
C SER A 69 -22.15 7.64 -3.06
N VAL A 70 -21.34 6.60 -3.12
CA VAL A 70 -21.78 5.20 -3.27
C VAL A 70 -22.05 4.56 -1.91
N ALA A 71 -21.30 4.92 -0.87
CA ALA A 71 -21.49 4.42 0.49
C ALA A 71 -22.82 4.92 1.07
N ASP A 72 -23.14 6.20 0.91
CA ASP A 72 -24.34 6.84 1.47
C ASP A 72 -25.64 6.41 0.77
N ALA A 73 -25.54 5.93 -0.47
CA ALA A 73 -26.69 5.55 -1.29
C ALA A 73 -27.21 4.13 -1.05
N ARG A 74 -26.53 3.30 -0.22
CA ARG A 74 -26.88 1.88 -0.08
C ARG A 74 -27.68 1.58 1.21
N PRO A 75 -28.72 0.73 1.12
CA PRO A 75 -29.49 0.30 2.29
C PRO A 75 -28.76 -0.74 3.17
N TYR A 76 -27.61 -1.27 2.73
CA TYR A 76 -26.87 -2.33 3.43
C TYR A 76 -25.37 -1.99 3.51
N LYS A 77 -24.79 -2.12 4.71
CA LYS A 77 -23.33 -2.07 4.93
C LYS A 77 -22.75 -3.46 4.62
N VAL A 78 -21.89 -3.54 3.59
CA VAL A 78 -21.22 -4.79 3.19
C VAL A 78 -19.85 -4.93 3.88
N SER A 79 -19.24 -3.80 4.22
CA SER A 79 -17.98 -3.69 4.97
C SER A 79 -17.96 -2.36 5.71
N SER A 80 -17.38 -2.34 6.91
CA SER A 80 -17.08 -1.10 7.66
C SER A 80 -16.08 -1.42 8.75
N CYS A 81 -15.33 -0.42 9.21
CA CYS A 81 -14.39 -0.60 10.32
C CYS A 81 -15.07 -1.17 11.57
N ASP A 82 -16.30 -0.73 11.87
CA ASP A 82 -17.09 -1.28 12.98
C ASP A 82 -17.36 -2.78 12.82
N LEU A 83 -17.68 -3.23 11.59
CA LEU A 83 -17.95 -4.65 11.31
C LEU A 83 -16.67 -5.48 11.44
N PHE A 84 -15.53 -4.98 10.95
CA PHE A 84 -14.26 -5.68 11.08
C PHE A 84 -13.76 -5.72 12.53
N GLU A 85 -13.92 -4.64 13.29
CA GLU A 85 -13.57 -4.59 14.72
C GLU A 85 -14.43 -5.59 15.52
N GLN A 86 -15.74 -5.65 15.27
CA GLN A 86 -16.63 -6.64 15.90
C GLN A 86 -16.26 -8.08 15.49
N GLY A 87 -15.88 -8.27 14.23
CA GLY A 87 -15.47 -9.55 13.67
C GLY A 87 -14.13 -10.06 14.20
N ARG A 88 -13.28 -9.17 14.74
CA ARG A 88 -11.93 -9.48 15.22
C ARG A 88 -11.86 -10.66 16.20
N THR A 89 -12.89 -10.87 17.01
CA THR A 89 -12.92 -11.97 18.00
C THR A 89 -13.65 -13.22 17.50
N LEU A 90 -14.10 -13.26 16.25
CA LEU A 90 -14.89 -14.36 15.70
C LEU A 90 -14.00 -15.40 15.03
N GLY A 91 -13.87 -16.56 15.68
CA GLY A 91 -13.15 -17.71 15.16
C GLY A 91 -11.68 -17.41 14.84
N GLU A 92 -11.06 -18.25 14.01
CA GLU A 92 -9.65 -18.11 13.66
C GLU A 92 -9.39 -17.08 12.56
N CYS A 93 -10.38 -16.81 11.71
CA CYS A 93 -10.25 -15.86 10.60
C CYS A 93 -10.43 -14.40 11.03
N GLY A 94 -11.27 -14.13 12.03
CA GLY A 94 -11.60 -12.77 12.49
C GLY A 94 -10.37 -11.90 12.79
N PRO A 95 -9.41 -12.36 13.59
CA PRO A 95 -8.19 -11.60 13.88
C PRO A 95 -7.35 -11.29 12.62
N ARG A 96 -7.30 -12.22 11.66
CA ARG A 96 -6.52 -12.05 10.41
C ARG A 96 -7.19 -11.05 9.48
N GLU A 97 -8.51 -11.09 9.37
CA GLU A 97 -9.26 -10.09 8.61
C GLU A 97 -9.11 -8.69 9.21
N TRP A 98 -9.17 -8.56 10.54
CA TRP A 98 -8.88 -7.29 11.22
C TRP A 98 -7.48 -6.77 10.90
N GLN A 99 -6.45 -7.61 11.05
CA GLN A 99 -5.06 -7.21 10.78
C GLN A 99 -4.89 -6.70 9.34
N ALA A 100 -5.59 -7.28 8.36
CA ALA A 100 -5.52 -6.85 6.96
C ALA A 100 -6.14 -5.46 6.72
N VAL A 101 -7.07 -5.02 7.57
CA VAL A 101 -7.79 -3.74 7.40
C VAL A 101 -7.45 -2.69 8.46
N GLU A 102 -6.74 -3.07 9.53
CA GLU A 102 -6.50 -2.21 10.69
C GLU A 102 -5.81 -0.90 10.32
N ALA A 103 -4.84 -0.93 9.41
CA ALA A 103 -4.16 0.28 8.91
C ALA A 103 -5.11 1.30 8.26
N PHE A 104 -6.27 0.85 7.78
CA PHE A 104 -7.30 1.70 7.18
C PHE A 104 -8.38 2.10 8.19
N CYS A 105 -8.48 1.40 9.33
CA CYS A 105 -9.62 1.48 10.25
C CYS A 105 -9.29 2.03 11.62
N SER A 106 -8.05 1.91 12.09
CA SER A 106 -7.64 2.34 13.42
C SER A 106 -6.73 3.56 13.33
N PRO A 107 -7.11 4.71 13.93
CA PRO A 107 -6.22 5.87 14.02
C PRO A 107 -5.03 5.62 14.97
N ALA A 108 -5.10 4.57 15.79
CA ALA A 108 -4.02 4.15 16.66
C ALA A 108 -3.09 3.13 15.99
N TRP A 109 -3.39 2.67 14.77
CA TRP A 109 -2.51 1.76 14.05
C TRP A 109 -1.12 2.37 13.92
N GLN A 110 -0.12 1.58 14.26
CA GLN A 110 1.27 1.88 14.04
C GLN A 110 1.83 0.74 13.18
N PRO A 111 2.74 1.04 12.24
CA PRO A 111 3.46 -0.01 11.55
C PRO A 111 4.19 -0.88 12.57
N ASP A 112 3.85 -2.17 12.62
CA ASP A 112 4.67 -3.14 13.33
C ASP A 112 6.01 -3.38 12.57
N LYS A 113 6.98 -4.03 13.22
CA LYS A 113 8.33 -4.25 12.65
C LYS A 113 8.35 -5.15 11.40
N ASP A 114 7.31 -5.95 11.22
CA ASP A 114 7.05 -6.88 10.11
C ASP A 114 5.94 -6.34 9.16
N SER A 115 5.19 -5.32 9.57
CA SER A 115 4.23 -4.53 8.77
C SER A 115 4.92 -3.57 7.80
N LYS A 116 6.22 -3.77 7.56
CA LYS A 116 6.98 -3.09 6.53
C LYS A 116 6.45 -3.52 5.16
N ALA A 117 5.40 -2.84 4.71
CA ALA A 117 5.19 -2.61 3.28
C ALA A 117 6.30 -1.66 2.83
N GLY A 118 7.49 -2.25 2.67
CA GLY A 118 8.69 -1.54 2.32
C GLY A 118 9.44 -0.90 3.48
N GLU A 119 10.52 -1.57 3.91
CA GLU A 119 11.69 -0.89 4.45
C GLU A 119 12.93 -1.48 3.79
#